data_AF-M6ZKZ7-F1
#
_entry.id   AF-M6ZKZ7-F1
#
_cell.length_a   1.000
_cell.length_b   1.000
_cell.length_c   1.000
_cell.angle_alpha   90.00
_cell.angle_beta   90.00
_cell.angle_gamma   90.00
#
_symmetry.space_group_name_H-M   'P 1'
#
loop_
_entity.id
_entity.type
_entity.pdbx_description
1 polymer ?
#
loop_
_entity_poly.entity_id
_entity_poly.type
_entity_poly.pdbx_seq_one_letter_code
_entity_poly.pdbx_strand_id
1 'polypeptide(L)'
;MIAGLIGYGMDDPYKFSLVGFLLGESAGHTYESIVQVVSILVLIGLGFFAWRRWIQKAKGLDVHSPASAIVIGMISILMISTLLGEGAKSVGAVYDSPTENASFLAAGIGSIWRSIGVEYSTADIVFQIMWWVHILSVFSFMLYVPTSKHAHLIFAPFNYFLQSDTPKGALSKLNLEDENVVWGVNR
;
A
#
# COMPACT_ATOMS: atom_id res chain seq x y z
N MET A 1 -21.76 -11.80 -5.74
CA MET A 1 -21.98 -10.79 -6.80
C MET A 1 -21.08 -9.60 -6.51
N ILE A 2 -20.38 -9.07 -7.51
CA ILE A 2 -19.38 -7.97 -7.44
C ILE A 2 -17.90 -8.44 -7.37
N ALA A 3 -17.49 -9.39 -8.20
CA ALA A 3 -16.42 -9.00 -9.13
C ALA A 3 -17.07 -7.95 -10.04
N GLY A 4 -16.41 -6.81 -10.32
CA GLY A 4 -17.03 -5.62 -10.92
C GLY A 4 -17.93 -5.88 -12.14
N LEU A 5 -18.57 -4.86 -12.71
CA LEU A 5 -19.50 -4.98 -13.85
C LEU A 5 -19.08 -5.95 -15.00
N ILE A 6 -17.77 -6.24 -15.12
CA ILE A 6 -17.12 -7.15 -16.05
C ILE A 6 -17.04 -8.62 -15.57
N GLY A 7 -16.96 -8.88 -14.26
CA GLY A 7 -16.79 -10.22 -13.69
C GLY A 7 -18.04 -11.10 -13.72
N TYR A 8 -19.22 -10.54 -14.02
CA TYR A 8 -20.48 -11.31 -14.12
C TYR A 8 -20.56 -12.16 -15.41
N GLY A 9 -19.69 -11.89 -16.40
CA GLY A 9 -19.59 -12.66 -17.65
C GLY A 9 -18.40 -13.63 -17.70
N MET A 10 -17.67 -13.80 -16.59
CA MET A 10 -16.48 -14.65 -16.53
C MET A 10 -16.80 -15.98 -15.85
N ASP A 11 -16.31 -17.08 -16.44
CA ASP A 11 -16.52 -18.45 -15.93
C ASP A 11 -15.95 -18.68 -14.53
N ASP A 12 -14.96 -17.86 -14.11
CA ASP A 12 -14.38 -17.89 -12.77
C ASP A 12 -13.99 -16.45 -12.34
N PRO A 13 -14.79 -15.81 -11.47
CA PRO A 13 -14.53 -14.45 -10.97
C PRO A 13 -13.21 -14.31 -10.21
N TYR A 14 -12.65 -15.40 -9.68
CA TYR A 14 -11.43 -15.41 -8.88
C TYR A 14 -10.16 -15.47 -9.76
N LYS A 15 -10.30 -15.78 -11.05
CA LYS A 15 -9.19 -15.83 -12.01
C LYS A 15 -8.89 -14.49 -12.67
N PHE A 16 -9.74 -13.48 -12.50
CA PHE A 16 -9.48 -12.18 -13.13
C PHE A 16 -8.31 -11.46 -12.46
N SER A 17 -7.13 -11.63 -13.04
CA SER A 17 -6.00 -10.75 -12.86
C SER A 17 -5.87 -9.90 -14.11
N LEU A 18 -5.92 -8.57 -13.99
CA LEU A 18 -5.66 -7.68 -15.13
C LEU A 18 -4.29 -7.97 -15.75
N VAL A 19 -3.31 -8.31 -14.91
CA VAL A 19 -1.96 -8.72 -15.33
C VAL A 19 -2.02 -10.06 -16.07
N GLY A 20 -2.78 -11.03 -15.55
CA GLY A 20 -3.00 -12.31 -16.21
C GLY A 20 -3.68 -12.17 -17.58
N PHE A 21 -4.68 -11.29 -17.67
CA PHE A 21 -5.40 -11.01 -18.89
C PHE A 21 -4.53 -10.30 -19.95
N LEU A 22 -3.72 -9.32 -19.54
CA LEU A 22 -2.91 -8.51 -20.46
C LEU A 22 -1.56 -9.15 -20.83
N LEU A 23 -0.94 -9.87 -19.90
CA LEU A 23 0.46 -10.34 -20.00
C LEU A 23 0.59 -11.87 -19.90
N GLY A 24 -0.53 -12.59 -19.72
CA GLY A 24 -0.58 -14.04 -19.60
C GLY A 24 -0.59 -14.54 -18.16
N GLU A 25 -1.12 -15.76 -17.94
CA GLU A 25 -1.34 -16.36 -16.61
C GLU A 25 -0.05 -16.42 -15.77
N SER A 26 1.07 -16.79 -16.38
CA SER A 26 2.38 -16.83 -15.71
C SER A 26 2.80 -15.47 -15.12
N ALA A 27 2.53 -14.37 -15.83
CA ALA A 27 2.79 -13.02 -15.34
C ALA A 27 1.84 -12.67 -14.18
N GLY A 28 0.59 -13.12 -14.24
CA GLY A 28 -0.39 -13.01 -13.15
C GLY A 28 0.09 -13.65 -11.85
N HIS A 29 0.51 -14.93 -11.90
CA HIS A 29 1.00 -15.64 -10.71
C HIS A 29 2.27 -15.04 -10.13
N THR A 30 3.18 -14.58 -11.01
CA THR A 30 4.42 -13.90 -10.59
C THR A 30 4.09 -12.60 -9.88
N TYR A 31 3.17 -11.82 -10.43
CA TYR A 31 2.70 -10.58 -9.83
C TYR A 31 2.05 -10.82 -8.45
N GLU A 32 1.13 -11.78 -8.34
CA GLU A 32 0.50 -12.13 -7.05
C GLU A 32 1.53 -12.57 -6.01
N SER A 33 2.54 -13.34 -6.41
CA SER A 33 3.63 -13.77 -5.54
C SER A 33 4.48 -12.59 -5.06
N ILE A 34 4.82 -11.66 -5.96
CA ILE A 34 5.55 -10.43 -5.62
C ILE A 34 4.75 -9.58 -4.63
N VAL A 35 3.45 -9.38 -4.88
CA VAL A 35 2.57 -8.61 -4.00
C VAL A 35 2.59 -9.19 -2.59
N GLN A 36 2.46 -10.51 -2.45
CA GLN A 36 2.45 -11.16 -1.13
C GLN A 36 3.79 -11.00 -0.38
N VAL A 37 4.92 -11.17 -1.08
CA VAL A 37 6.26 -10.95 -0.48
C VAL A 37 6.41 -9.48 -0.05
N VAL A 38 6.04 -8.54 -0.91
CA VAL A 38 6.10 -7.10 -0.61
C VAL A 38 5.18 -6.77 0.56
N SER A 39 3.97 -7.32 0.63
CA SER A 39 3.05 -7.11 1.76
C SER A 39 3.65 -7.52 3.09
N ILE A 40 4.36 -8.66 3.15
CA ILE A 40 5.06 -9.10 4.36
C ILE A 40 6.21 -8.13 4.71
N LEU A 41 7.02 -7.74 3.73
CA LEU A 41 8.11 -6.79 3.94
C LEU A 41 7.59 -5.43 4.45
N VAL A 42 6.45 -4.96 3.92
CA VAL A 42 5.78 -3.75 4.39
C VAL A 42 5.33 -3.92 5.83
N LEU A 43 4.70 -5.04 6.20
CA LEU A 43 4.29 -5.30 7.58
C LEU A 43 5.47 -5.35 8.55
N ILE A 44 6.58 -5.98 8.17
CA ILE A 44 7.82 -5.98 8.95
C ILE A 44 8.35 -4.55 9.11
N GLY A 45 8.39 -3.78 8.03
CA GLY A 45 8.81 -2.38 8.05
C GLY A 45 7.94 -1.51 8.95
N LEU A 46 6.61 -1.67 8.86
CA LEU A 46 5.65 -0.99 9.73
C LEU A 46 5.84 -1.38 11.20
N GLY A 47 6.10 -2.66 11.48
CA GLY A 47 6.43 -3.15 12.82
C GLY A 47 7.70 -2.50 13.38
N PHE A 48 8.76 -2.42 12.56
CA PHE A 48 9.98 -1.70 12.92
C PHE A 48 9.74 -0.22 13.20
N PHE A 49 8.99 0.48 12.32
CA PHE A 49 8.67 1.89 12.53
C PHE A 49 7.79 2.11 13.75
N ALA A 50 6.83 1.21 14.02
CA ALA A 50 6.00 1.24 15.22
C ALA A 50 6.86 1.05 16.48
N TRP A 51 7.75 0.05 16.49
CA TRP A 51 8.70 -0.19 17.58
C TRP A 51 9.58 1.03 17.84
N ARG A 52 10.19 1.58 16.79
CA ARG A 52 11.03 2.78 16.91
C ARG A 52 10.25 3.97 17.46
N ARG A 53 8.98 4.13 17.06
CA ARG A 53 8.16 5.28 17.42
C ARG A 53 7.58 5.24 18.84
N TRP A 54 7.14 4.07 19.29
CA TRP A 54 6.47 3.95 20.59
C TRP A 54 7.36 3.38 21.70
N ILE A 55 8.41 2.65 21.35
CA ILE A 55 9.25 1.93 22.33
C ILE A 55 10.63 2.59 22.42
N GLN A 56 11.38 2.72 21.32
CA GLN A 56 12.72 3.36 21.31
C GLN A 56 12.66 4.89 21.15
N LYS A 57 12.09 5.56 22.15
CA LYS A 57 11.86 7.01 22.15
C LYS A 57 13.17 7.80 22.20
N ALA A 58 13.31 8.81 21.36
CA ALA A 58 14.38 9.81 21.49
C ALA A 58 13.96 10.91 22.48
N LYS A 59 14.75 11.12 23.54
CA LYS A 59 14.48 12.18 24.53
C LYS A 59 14.55 13.55 23.84
N GLY A 60 13.40 14.24 23.74
CA GLY A 60 13.31 15.66 23.35
C GLY A 60 12.81 15.99 21.93
N LEU A 61 12.59 15.00 21.06
CA LEU A 61 12.16 15.23 19.66
C LEU A 61 10.83 14.56 19.28
N ASP A 62 10.36 13.57 20.05
CA ASP A 62 9.15 12.82 19.72
C ASP A 62 7.89 13.42 20.36
N VAL A 63 7.20 14.30 19.62
CA VAL A 63 5.80 14.60 19.91
C VAL A 63 4.94 13.56 19.21
N HIS A 64 4.25 12.72 20.01
CA HIS A 64 3.34 11.71 19.47
C HIS A 64 2.25 12.39 18.63
N SER A 65 2.19 12.03 17.35
CA SER A 65 1.15 12.51 16.44
C SER A 65 0.19 11.36 16.17
N PRO A 66 -1.08 11.46 16.62
CA PRO A 66 -2.11 10.44 16.36
C PRO A 66 -2.26 10.11 14.88
N ALA A 67 -2.03 11.10 14.02
CA ALA A 67 -2.07 10.95 12.56
C ALA A 67 -1.14 9.86 12.03
N SER A 68 0.02 9.64 12.65
CA SER A 68 0.94 8.59 12.20
C SER A 68 0.49 7.19 12.64
N ALA A 69 -0.22 7.08 13.77
CA ALA A 69 -0.81 5.82 14.21
C ALA A 69 -1.90 5.37 13.24
N ILE A 70 -2.74 6.31 12.83
CA ILE A 70 -3.83 6.08 11.87
C ILE A 70 -3.26 5.51 10.57
N VAL A 71 -2.22 6.11 10.01
CA VAL A 71 -1.66 5.63 8.73
C VAL A 71 -0.98 4.27 8.85
N ILE A 72 -0.21 4.03 9.91
CA ILE A 72 0.37 2.69 10.16
C ILE A 72 -0.74 1.65 10.28
N GLY A 73 -1.85 1.98 10.96
CA GLY A 73 -3.02 1.12 11.06
C GLY A 73 -3.68 0.84 9.71
N MET A 74 -3.93 1.88 8.92
CA MET A 74 -4.57 1.74 7.60
C MET A 74 -3.72 0.94 6.62
N ILE A 75 -2.40 1.18 6.55
CA ILE A 75 -1.50 0.40 5.67
C ILE A 75 -1.42 -1.05 6.18
N SER A 76 -1.36 -1.27 7.50
CA SER A 76 -1.40 -2.62 8.06
C SER A 76 -2.69 -3.36 7.67
N ILE A 77 -3.85 -2.73 7.81
CA ILE A 77 -5.15 -3.31 7.43
C ILE A 77 -5.18 -3.63 5.93
N LEU A 78 -4.68 -2.73 5.09
CA LEU A 78 -4.56 -2.97 3.65
C LEU A 78 -3.73 -4.22 3.34
N MET A 79 -2.53 -4.34 3.93
CA MET A 79 -1.65 -5.48 3.67
C MET A 79 -2.20 -6.79 4.26
N ILE A 80 -2.76 -6.75 5.47
CA ILE A 80 -3.34 -7.93 6.13
C ILE A 80 -4.55 -8.43 5.36
N SER A 81 -5.47 -7.53 4.97
CA SER A 81 -6.66 -7.93 4.18
C SER A 81 -6.28 -8.56 2.83
N THR A 82 -5.23 -8.06 2.16
CA THR A 82 -4.69 -8.69 0.94
C THR A 82 -4.17 -10.10 1.22
N LEU A 83 -3.30 -10.27 2.22
CA LEU A 83 -2.72 -11.58 2.55
C LEU A 83 -3.79 -12.60 2.98
N LEU A 84 -4.74 -12.16 3.82
CA LEU A 84 -5.84 -12.99 4.28
C LEU A 84 -6.82 -13.36 3.17
N GLY A 85 -7.10 -12.42 2.26
CA GLY A 85 -7.93 -12.65 1.08
C GLY A 85 -7.31 -13.67 0.13
N GLU A 86 -6.03 -13.52 -0.21
CA GLU A 86 -5.28 -14.50 -1.02
C GLU A 86 -5.22 -15.88 -0.34
N GLY A 87 -5.08 -15.91 0.99
CA GLY A 87 -5.16 -17.14 1.77
C GLY A 87 -6.54 -17.80 1.75
N ALA A 88 -7.63 -17.02 1.71
CA ALA A 88 -8.98 -17.58 1.59
C ALA A 88 -9.25 -18.09 0.16
N LYS A 89 -8.75 -17.37 -0.86
CA LYS A 89 -8.77 -17.77 -2.27
C LYS A 89 -8.07 -19.12 -2.48
N SER A 90 -6.96 -19.38 -1.78
CA SER A 90 -6.25 -20.66 -1.86
C SER A 90 -7.03 -21.84 -1.25
N VAL A 91 -8.02 -21.59 -0.38
CA VAL A 91 -8.93 -22.61 0.19
C VAL A 91 -10.16 -22.83 -0.68
N GLY A 92 -10.71 -21.76 -1.26
CA GLY A 92 -11.94 -21.77 -2.06
C GLY A 92 -11.74 -22.15 -3.52
N ALA A 93 -10.50 -22.18 -4.02
CA ALA A 93 -10.20 -22.74 -5.32
C ALA A 93 -10.09 -24.28 -5.24
N VAL A 94 -10.83 -25.03 -6.07
CA VAL A 94 -10.67 -26.49 -6.23
C VAL A 94 -9.34 -26.78 -6.93
N TYR A 95 -8.22 -26.53 -6.27
CA TYR A 95 -6.88 -26.91 -6.72
C TYR A 95 -6.10 -27.43 -5.52
N ASP A 96 -6.26 -28.72 -5.26
CA ASP A 96 -5.46 -29.51 -4.32
C ASP A 96 -4.04 -29.72 -4.88
N SER A 97 -3.31 -28.63 -5.11
CA SER A 97 -1.94 -28.68 -5.62
C SER A 97 -1.16 -27.43 -5.24
N PRO A 98 -0.08 -27.57 -4.45
CA PRO A 98 0.92 -26.52 -4.20
C PRO A 98 1.64 -26.02 -5.46
N THR A 99 1.37 -26.59 -6.64
CA THR A 99 2.18 -26.42 -7.85
C THR A 99 1.46 -25.73 -9.00
N GLU A 100 0.13 -25.52 -8.96
CA GLU A 100 -0.58 -25.00 -10.13
C GLU A 100 -1.05 -23.55 -10.05
N ASN A 101 -1.47 -22.99 -8.90
CA ASN A 101 -2.07 -21.64 -8.91
C ASN A 101 -1.94 -20.77 -7.65
N ALA A 102 -1.54 -21.31 -6.50
CA ALA A 102 -1.40 -20.54 -5.26
C ALA A 102 0.07 -20.30 -4.90
N SER A 103 0.42 -19.07 -4.54
CA SER A 103 1.76 -18.79 -4.01
C SER A 103 1.99 -19.56 -2.70
N PHE A 104 3.25 -19.86 -2.38
CA PHE A 104 3.64 -20.52 -1.12
C PHE A 104 3.05 -19.82 0.13
N LEU A 105 3.03 -18.50 0.12
CA LEU A 105 2.51 -17.69 1.22
C LEU A 105 0.98 -17.80 1.33
N ALA A 106 0.27 -17.78 0.20
CA ALA A 106 -1.17 -17.97 0.17
C ALA A 106 -1.57 -19.38 0.64
N ALA A 107 -0.80 -20.41 0.27
CA ALA A 107 -1.03 -21.77 0.76
C ALA A 107 -0.78 -21.88 2.28
N GLY A 108 0.24 -21.20 2.79
CA GLY A 108 0.53 -21.11 4.24
C GLY A 108 -0.59 -20.43 5.02
N ILE A 109 -1.16 -19.34 4.50
CA ILE A 109 -2.30 -18.68 5.14
C ILE A 109 -3.57 -19.52 4.98
N GLY A 110 -3.75 -20.20 3.85
CA GLY A 110 -4.86 -21.12 3.61
C GLY A 110 -4.87 -22.33 4.56
N SER A 111 -3.70 -22.81 5.01
CA SER A 111 -3.64 -23.85 6.05
C SER A 111 -4.10 -23.32 7.43
N ILE A 112 -3.80 -22.05 7.75
CA ILE A 112 -4.31 -21.39 8.94
C ILE A 112 -5.84 -21.26 8.86
N TRP A 113 -6.38 -20.83 7.72
CA TRP A 113 -7.83 -20.76 7.51
C TRP A 113 -8.52 -22.12 7.71
N ARG A 114 -7.96 -23.19 7.16
CA ARG A 114 -8.45 -24.56 7.39
C ARG A 114 -8.37 -24.96 8.86
N SER A 115 -7.30 -24.59 9.57
CA SER A 115 -7.13 -24.90 11.00
C SER A 115 -8.18 -24.25 11.90
N ILE A 116 -8.76 -23.12 11.48
CA ILE A 116 -9.83 -22.43 12.22
C ILE A 116 -11.24 -22.79 11.71
N GLY A 117 -11.36 -23.81 10.86
CA GLY A 117 -12.65 -24.34 10.38
C GLY A 117 -13.21 -23.65 9.14
N VAL A 118 -12.41 -22.90 8.37
CA VAL A 118 -12.82 -22.42 7.05
C VAL A 118 -12.70 -23.58 6.05
N GLU A 119 -13.83 -23.95 5.49
CA GLU A 119 -13.97 -25.01 4.50
C GLU A 119 -14.21 -24.39 3.12
N TYR A 120 -14.18 -25.22 2.08
CA TYR A 120 -14.44 -24.81 0.71
C TYR A 120 -15.77 -24.02 0.57
N SER A 121 -16.81 -24.44 1.28
CA SER A 121 -18.14 -23.81 1.27
C SER A 121 -18.17 -22.40 1.89
N THR A 122 -17.22 -22.07 2.77
CA THR A 122 -17.17 -20.79 3.50
C THR A 122 -16.02 -19.89 3.06
N ALA A 123 -15.03 -20.43 2.34
CA ALA A 123 -13.87 -19.70 1.85
C ALA A 123 -14.24 -18.50 0.97
N ASP A 124 -15.27 -18.62 0.14
CA ASP A 124 -15.76 -17.50 -0.69
C ASP A 124 -16.26 -16.32 0.16
N ILE A 125 -17.03 -16.60 1.21
CA ILE A 125 -17.54 -15.56 2.11
C ILE A 125 -16.38 -14.83 2.78
N VAL A 126 -15.37 -15.56 3.25
CA VAL A 126 -14.18 -14.99 3.88
C VAL A 126 -13.42 -14.10 2.88
N PHE A 127 -13.21 -14.58 1.65
CA PHE A 127 -12.60 -13.81 0.59
C PHE A 127 -13.38 -12.51 0.32
N GLN A 128 -14.71 -12.59 0.19
CA GLN A 128 -15.56 -11.44 -0.08
C GLN A 128 -15.49 -10.39 1.04
N ILE A 129 -15.44 -10.83 2.31
CA ILE A 129 -15.25 -9.93 3.46
C ILE A 129 -13.88 -9.25 3.37
N MET A 130 -12.80 -10.01 3.13
CA MET A 130 -11.45 -9.45 3.02
C MET A 130 -11.34 -8.45 1.85
N TRP A 131 -11.99 -8.76 0.72
CA TRP A 131 -12.07 -7.88 -0.43
C TRP A 131 -12.77 -6.56 -0.10
N TRP A 132 -13.92 -6.60 0.58
CA TRP A 132 -14.61 -5.38 1.01
C TRP A 132 -13.81 -4.58 2.03
N VAL A 133 -13.18 -5.24 3.01
CA VAL A 133 -12.27 -4.59 3.97
C VAL A 133 -11.14 -3.87 3.23
N HIS A 134 -10.55 -4.52 2.23
CA HIS A 134 -9.50 -3.92 1.41
C HIS A 134 -10.02 -2.68 0.65
N ILE A 135 -11.12 -2.80 -0.10
CA ILE A 135 -11.69 -1.71 -0.90
C ILE A 135 -12.10 -0.51 -0.02
N LEU A 136 -12.76 -0.76 1.11
CA LEU A 136 -13.13 0.30 2.05
C LEU A 136 -11.89 0.97 2.66
N SER A 137 -10.83 0.20 2.91
CA SER A 137 -9.56 0.75 3.40
C SER A 137 -8.89 1.62 2.34
N VAL A 138 -8.90 1.22 1.07
CA VAL A 138 -8.37 2.03 -0.04
C VAL A 138 -9.12 3.35 -0.16
N PHE A 139 -10.46 3.32 -0.17
CA PHE A 139 -11.26 4.55 -0.25
C PHE A 139 -11.05 5.46 0.96
N SER A 140 -10.98 4.89 2.16
CA SER A 140 -10.67 5.64 3.37
C SER A 140 -9.28 6.28 3.28
N PHE A 141 -8.29 5.53 2.76
CA PHE A 141 -6.93 6.02 2.58
C PHE A 141 -6.89 7.18 1.58
N MET A 142 -7.61 7.07 0.47
CA MET A 142 -7.72 8.12 -0.55
C MET A 142 -8.29 9.43 0.00
N LEU A 143 -9.27 9.37 0.91
CA LEU A 143 -9.82 10.56 1.57
C LEU A 143 -8.86 11.14 2.63
N TYR A 144 -8.12 10.28 3.31
CA TYR A 144 -7.22 10.68 4.40
C TYR A 144 -5.87 11.24 3.92
N VAL A 145 -5.30 10.68 2.85
CA VAL A 145 -3.96 11.04 2.36
C VAL A 145 -3.81 12.56 2.10
N PRO A 146 -4.71 13.24 1.36
CA PRO A 146 -4.53 14.66 1.01
C PRO A 146 -4.51 15.60 2.21
N THR A 147 -5.20 15.25 3.30
CA THR A 147 -5.34 16.09 4.49
C THR A 147 -4.35 15.74 5.60
N SER A 148 -3.56 14.67 5.41
CA SER A 148 -2.65 14.16 6.42
C SER A 148 -1.18 14.45 6.11
N LYS A 149 -0.29 14.08 7.04
CA LYS A 149 1.16 14.12 6.83
C LYS A 149 1.63 13.25 5.66
N HIS A 150 0.80 12.32 5.16
CA HIS A 150 1.14 11.46 4.01
C HIS A 150 0.89 12.14 2.65
N ALA A 151 0.33 13.35 2.64
CA ALA A 151 0.25 14.19 1.44
C ALA A 151 1.62 14.44 0.79
N HIS A 152 2.72 14.34 1.55
CA HIS A 152 4.08 14.44 1.01
C HIS A 152 4.34 13.44 -0.13
N LEU A 153 3.71 12.25 -0.13
CA LEU A 153 3.89 11.29 -1.23
C LEU A 153 3.35 11.81 -2.56
N ILE A 154 2.30 12.63 -2.52
CA ILE A 154 1.72 13.26 -3.70
C ILE A 154 2.55 14.47 -4.10
N PHE A 155 2.82 15.37 -3.15
CA PHE A 155 3.40 16.68 -3.48
C PHE A 155 4.94 16.72 -3.56
N ALA A 156 5.65 15.77 -2.95
CA ALA A 156 7.12 15.78 -2.94
C ALA A 156 7.76 15.68 -4.34
N PRO A 157 7.30 14.79 -5.25
CA PRO A 157 7.85 14.74 -6.61
C PRO A 157 7.64 16.06 -7.36
N PHE A 158 6.44 16.64 -7.31
CA PHE A 158 6.16 17.92 -7.95
C PHE A 158 7.01 19.04 -7.35
N ASN A 159 7.13 19.10 -6.03
CA ASN A 159 7.97 20.09 -5.37
C ASN A 159 9.43 19.95 -5.80
N TYR A 160 9.95 18.72 -5.93
CA TYR A 160 11.33 18.50 -6.34
C TYR A 160 11.59 19.00 -7.77
N PHE A 161 10.72 18.69 -8.73
CA PHE A 161 10.90 19.11 -10.13
C PHE A 161 10.61 20.60 -10.38
N LEU A 162 9.78 21.23 -9.54
CA LEU A 162 9.39 22.64 -9.69
C LEU A 162 10.17 23.59 -8.78
N GLN A 163 11.07 23.07 -7.93
CA GLN A 163 11.86 23.88 -7.03
C GLN A 163 13.01 24.58 -7.79
N SER A 164 13.23 25.86 -7.50
CA SER A 164 14.37 26.60 -7.99
C SER A 164 15.65 26.20 -7.25
N ASP A 165 16.78 26.11 -7.96
CA ASP A 165 18.11 25.85 -7.37
C ASP A 165 18.61 26.98 -6.46
N THR A 166 18.01 28.18 -6.57
CA THR A 166 18.29 29.28 -5.66
C THR A 166 17.48 29.13 -4.37
N PRO A 167 18.12 29.28 -3.19
CA PRO A 167 17.40 29.33 -1.92
C PRO A 167 16.28 30.36 -1.96
N LYS A 168 15.13 30.05 -1.35
CA LYS A 168 14.05 31.02 -1.20
C LYS A 168 14.57 32.21 -0.39
N GLY A 169 14.52 33.41 -0.97
CA GLY A 169 15.09 34.63 -0.37
C GLY A 169 16.59 34.83 -0.63
N ALA A 170 17.21 34.06 -1.52
CA ALA A 170 18.58 34.33 -1.95
C ALA A 170 18.62 35.67 -2.71
N LEU A 171 19.40 36.61 -2.20
CA LEU A 171 19.63 37.89 -2.86
C LEU A 171 20.43 37.65 -4.15
N SER A 172 20.04 38.34 -5.23
CA SER A 172 20.84 38.35 -6.46
C SER A 172 22.25 38.86 -6.15
N LYS A 173 23.26 38.27 -6.79
CA LYS A 173 24.65 38.74 -6.66
C LYS A 173 24.71 40.23 -7.01
N LEU A 174 25.36 41.01 -6.15
CA LEU A 174 25.55 42.45 -6.34
C LEU A 174 26.53 42.67 -7.49
N ASN A 175 26.16 43.50 -8.47
CA ASN A 175 27.09 43.94 -9.50
C ASN A 175 27.96 45.06 -8.93
N LEU A 176 29.23 44.77 -8.66
CA LEU A 176 30.16 45.72 -8.04
C LEU A 176 30.60 46.84 -8.99
N GLU A 177 30.30 46.73 -10.29
CA GLU A 177 30.63 47.74 -11.31
C GLU A 177 29.50 48.77 -11.50
N ASP A 178 28.33 48.55 -10.89
CA ASP A 178 27.18 49.45 -10.99
C ASP A 178 27.11 50.35 -9.74
N GLU A 179 27.45 51.62 -9.90
CA GLU A 179 27.52 52.60 -8.81
C GLU A 179 26.14 52.99 -8.24
N ASN A 180 25.05 52.65 -8.96
CA ASN A 180 23.67 52.96 -8.56
C ASN A 180 22.91 51.73 -8.02
N VAL A 181 23.58 50.60 -7.86
CA VAL A 181 22.91 49.36 -7.48
C VAL A 181 22.51 49.37 -6.00
N VAL A 182 21.22 49.17 -5.72
CA VAL A 182 20.68 49.05 -4.37
C VAL A 182 20.53 47.57 -4.02
N TRP A 183 21.13 47.15 -2.90
CA TRP A 183 21.09 45.77 -2.40
C TRP A 183 20.26 45.66 -1.12
N GLY A 184 19.55 44.54 -0.94
CA GLY A 184 18.70 44.29 0.22
C GLY A 184 17.21 44.51 -0.03
N VAL A 185 16.46 44.88 1.01
CA VAL A 185 14.97 44.89 1.06
C VAL A 185 14.33 46.07 0.32
N ASN A 186 15.11 47.07 -0.12
CA ASN A 186 14.60 48.25 -0.84
C ASN A 186 14.40 48.02 -2.35
N ARG A 187 14.01 46.80 -2.76
CA ARG A 187 13.62 46.45 -4.14
C ARG A 187 12.17 45.99 -4.19
#